data_AF-A0A7C0ZZD5-F1
#
_entry.id   AF-A0A7C0ZZD5-F1
#
_cell.length_a   1.000
_cell.length_b   1.000
_cell.length_c   1.000
_cell.angle_alpha   90.00
_cell.angle_beta   90.00
_cell.angle_gamma   90.00
#
_symmetry.space_group_name_H-M   'P 1'
#
loop_
_entity.id
_entity.type
_entity.pdbx_description
1 polymer ?
#
loop_
_entity_poly.entity_id
_entity_poly.type
_entity_poly.pdbx_seq_one_letter_code
_entity_poly.pdbx_strand_id
1 'polypeptide(L)'
;MRIGIEVNGKSLNRIFRILNDHARETVRVDNLLIELLAQNVSSSDYLFLVLSKLERKNYVKGKTGELTIVERIPTGIMKEVKNEIVKELSKHKRLFVTPLEVAKFYQCPRRLYLEKVVMSKQFKRERGKVWDGEVVHLATNMFISNIIKEPVEKLIVDIPKIVIEKYHEKTTLDEKPVGEFLRNLYQLIRNEGFKLLFTEKTLESLRNGLVGTPDIIARKSSGEYIPIDIKLGRFVKSRGVKKEHLLQNVGEAILVEDFFRTDVRVIYLIYFQTNTLVKIDLNESLKQEFLRYKRELERSVTRNVIPSKSKLPNAINRVCKGCHVRPACENIELLRSLKLFSQQKIK
;
A
#
# COMPACT_ATOMS: atom_id res chain seq x y z
N MET A 1 7.76 -7.08 5.43
CA MET A 1 7.39 -7.49 6.79
C MET A 1 8.38 -6.91 7.79
N ARG A 2 7.90 -6.30 8.88
CA ARG A 2 8.75 -5.90 10.03
C ARG A 2 8.02 -6.14 11.34
N ILE A 3 8.75 -6.31 12.44
CA ILE A 3 8.19 -6.50 13.77
C ILE A 3 8.36 -5.21 14.56
N GLY A 4 7.26 -4.73 15.12
CA GLY A 4 7.18 -3.53 15.93
C GLY A 4 7.09 -2.24 15.12
N ILE A 5 6.94 -1.13 15.84
CA ILE A 5 6.77 0.21 15.29
C ILE A 5 8.11 0.91 15.24
N GLU A 6 8.57 1.29 14.05
CA GLU A 6 9.74 2.14 13.87
C GLU A 6 9.30 3.60 13.95
N VAL A 7 9.49 4.22 15.11
CA VAL A 7 9.05 5.61 15.32
C VAL A 7 9.91 6.56 14.50
N ASN A 8 9.33 7.11 13.44
CA ASN A 8 10.01 8.06 12.58
C ASN A 8 10.06 9.45 13.24
N GLY A 9 11.20 9.78 13.85
CA GLY A 9 11.41 11.09 14.47
C GLY A 9 11.26 12.27 13.51
N LYS A 10 11.48 12.09 12.19
CA LYS A 10 11.24 13.14 11.19
C LYS A 10 9.74 13.38 10.98
N SER A 11 8.92 12.33 11.02
CA SER A 11 7.46 12.47 10.93
C SER A 11 6.89 13.28 12.10
N LEU A 12 7.33 12.99 13.33
CA LEU A 12 6.91 13.77 14.50
C LEU A 12 7.33 15.24 14.39
N ASN A 13 8.55 15.52 13.92
CA ASN A 13 9.00 16.89 13.71
C ASN A 13 8.15 17.63 12.65
N ARG A 14 7.77 16.95 11.55
CA ARG A 14 6.88 17.51 10.53
C ARG A 14 5.49 17.82 11.08
N ILE A 15 4.93 16.93 11.90
CA ILE A 15 3.65 17.15 12.59
C ILE A 15 3.72 18.43 13.44
N PHE A 16 4.74 18.57 14.29
CA PHE A 16 4.86 19.78 15.12
C PHE A 16 5.05 21.06 14.29
N ARG A 17 5.75 20.98 13.16
CA ARG A 17 5.86 22.11 12.24
C ARG A 17 4.49 22.52 11.71
N ILE A 18 3.75 21.58 11.12
CA ILE A 18 2.39 21.81 10.60
C ILE A 18 1.47 22.40 11.68
N LEU A 19 1.48 21.84 12.89
CA LEU A 19 0.67 22.37 13.98
C LEU A 19 1.05 23.80 14.37
N ASN A 20 2.34 24.15 14.35
CA ASN A 20 2.79 25.51 14.64
C ASN A 20 2.54 26.51 13.53
N ASP A 21 2.50 26.05 12.28
CA ASP A 21 2.13 26.89 11.13
C ASP A 21 0.67 27.35 11.24
N HIS A 22 -0.15 26.62 12.02
CA HIS A 22 -1.54 26.95 12.36
C HIS A 22 -1.73 27.47 13.80
N ALA A 23 -0.69 28.00 14.44
CA ALA A 23 -0.82 28.50 15.82
C ALA A 23 -1.86 29.63 15.91
N ARG A 24 -2.75 29.54 16.91
CA ARG A 24 -3.90 30.44 17.13
C ARG A 24 -5.01 30.33 16.09
N GLU A 25 -5.02 29.26 15.30
CA GLU A 25 -6.06 29.00 14.31
C GLU A 25 -6.93 27.80 14.71
N THR A 26 -8.17 27.80 14.21
CA THR A 26 -9.03 26.60 14.18
C THR A 26 -8.95 25.99 12.79
N VAL A 27 -8.54 24.72 12.72
CA VAL A 27 -8.34 23.99 11.47
C VAL A 27 -9.17 22.74 11.42
N ARG A 28 -9.65 22.39 10.23
CA ARG A 28 -10.33 21.11 9.98
C ARG A 28 -9.32 19.97 10.03
N VAL A 29 -9.64 18.89 10.74
CA VAL A 29 -8.78 17.72 10.87
C VAL A 29 -8.43 17.13 9.50
N ASP A 30 -9.40 17.06 8.58
CA ASP A 30 -9.21 16.56 7.21
C ASP A 30 -8.16 17.37 6.43
N ASN A 31 -8.10 18.70 6.62
CA ASN A 31 -7.09 19.54 5.97
C ASN A 31 -5.68 19.22 6.52
N LEU A 32 -5.54 19.01 7.83
CA LEU A 32 -4.27 18.60 8.42
C LEU A 32 -3.82 17.23 7.92
N LEU A 33 -4.74 16.28 7.74
CA LEU A 33 -4.43 14.95 7.20
C LEU A 33 -3.92 15.04 5.76
N ILE A 34 -4.56 15.87 4.92
CA ILE A 34 -4.10 16.18 3.57
C ILE A 34 -2.69 16.76 3.58
N GLU A 35 -2.41 17.73 4.46
CA GLU A 35 -1.10 18.36 4.54
C GLU A 35 -0.02 17.38 5.03
N LEU A 36 -0.34 16.54 6.02
CA LEU A 36 0.55 15.49 6.50
C LEU A 36 0.95 14.55 5.37
N LEU A 37 -0.02 14.11 4.56
CA LEU A 37 0.26 13.24 3.43
C LEU A 37 1.11 13.95 2.36
N ALA A 38 0.80 15.22 2.07
CA ALA A 38 1.59 16.04 1.16
C ALA A 38 3.05 16.13 1.64
N GLN A 39 3.28 16.27 2.94
CA GLN A 39 4.60 16.30 3.58
C GLN A 39 5.18 14.91 3.89
N ASN A 40 4.66 13.84 3.29
CA ASN A 40 5.16 12.46 3.40
C ASN A 40 5.21 11.95 4.85
N VAL A 41 4.24 12.31 5.68
CA VAL A 41 3.98 11.64 6.95
C VAL A 41 3.11 10.42 6.65
N SER A 42 3.62 9.22 6.94
CA SER A 42 3.00 7.96 6.53
C SER A 42 1.84 7.51 7.41
N SER A 43 1.73 7.98 8.65
CA SER A 43 0.69 7.55 9.58
C SER A 43 0.04 8.74 10.28
N SER A 44 -1.28 8.82 10.19
CA SER A 44 -2.06 9.78 10.96
C SER A 44 -2.14 9.40 12.44
N ASP A 45 -1.87 8.14 12.81
CA ASP A 45 -1.83 7.73 14.22
C ASP A 45 -0.83 8.58 15.02
N TYR A 46 0.29 8.99 14.42
CA TYR A 46 1.22 9.92 15.04
C TYR A 46 0.61 11.29 15.32
N LEU A 47 -0.20 11.84 14.42
CA LEU A 47 -0.90 13.10 14.65
C LEU A 47 -1.81 12.97 15.87
N PHE A 48 -2.66 11.94 15.90
CA PHE A 48 -3.63 11.79 17.00
C PHE A 48 -2.95 11.51 18.35
N LEU A 49 -1.83 10.80 18.36
CA LEU A 49 -1.01 10.66 19.57
C LEU A 49 -0.45 12.00 20.02
N VAL A 50 0.12 12.80 19.11
CA VAL A 50 0.63 14.15 19.42
C VAL A 50 -0.49 15.04 19.95
N LEU A 51 -1.64 15.10 19.25
CA LEU A 51 -2.79 15.90 19.66
C LEU A 51 -3.29 15.51 21.05
N SER A 52 -3.41 14.21 21.35
CA SER A 52 -3.84 13.73 22.67
C SER A 52 -2.91 14.17 23.81
N LYS A 53 -1.60 14.20 23.60
CA LYS A 53 -0.65 14.70 24.61
C LYS A 53 -0.68 16.22 24.73
N LEU A 54 -0.81 16.94 23.62
CA LEU A 54 -0.88 18.40 23.60
C LEU A 54 -2.17 18.94 24.21
N GLU A 55 -3.28 18.23 24.04
CA GLU A 55 -4.56 18.58 24.66
C GLU A 55 -4.49 18.54 26.19
N ARG A 56 -3.86 17.50 26.78
CA ARG A 56 -3.60 17.43 28.23
C ARG A 56 -2.71 18.56 28.76
N LYS A 57 -1.92 19.17 27.88
CA LYS A 57 -1.03 20.30 28.18
C LYS A 57 -1.64 21.64 27.77
N ASN A 58 -2.92 21.67 27.36
CA ASN A 58 -3.69 22.85 26.95
C ASN A 58 -3.17 23.58 25.70
N TYR A 59 -2.32 22.96 24.87
CA TYR A 59 -1.85 23.55 23.61
C TYR A 59 -2.82 23.35 22.44
N VAL A 60 -3.73 22.38 22.57
CA VAL A 60 -4.74 22.06 21.56
C VAL A 60 -6.08 21.87 22.25
N LYS A 61 -7.15 22.33 21.61
CA LYS A 61 -8.53 22.04 22.00
C LYS A 61 -9.26 21.38 20.83
N GLY A 62 -9.70 20.14 21.00
CA GLY A 62 -10.45 19.41 19.98
C GLY A 62 -11.95 19.68 20.04
N LYS A 63 -12.59 19.69 18.87
CA LYS A 63 -14.04 19.50 18.71
C LYS A 63 -14.29 18.57 17.53
N THR A 64 -15.53 18.11 17.33
CA THR A 64 -15.83 17.18 16.23
C THR A 64 -15.41 17.76 14.87
N GLY A 65 -14.45 17.11 14.21
CA GLY A 65 -13.97 17.47 12.86
C GLY A 65 -12.99 18.66 12.80
N GLU A 66 -12.74 19.36 13.90
CA GLU A 66 -11.91 20.57 13.94
C GLU A 66 -11.06 20.60 15.21
N LEU A 67 -9.90 21.27 15.15
CA LEU A 67 -9.07 21.50 16.32
C LEU A 67 -8.54 22.93 16.33
N THR A 68 -8.40 23.48 17.53
CA THR A 68 -7.80 24.80 17.72
C THR A 68 -6.42 24.64 18.33
N ILE A 69 -5.40 25.15 17.65
CA ILE A 69 -4.05 25.23 18.21
C ILE A 69 -4.00 26.52 19.04
N VAL A 70 -3.98 26.40 20.36
CA VAL A 70 -4.16 27.53 21.28
C VAL A 70 -3.00 28.53 21.14
N GLU A 71 -1.79 28.02 21.02
CA GLU A 71 -0.58 28.81 20.87
C GLU A 71 0.53 27.99 20.23
N ARG A 72 1.66 28.64 19.91
CA ARG A 72 2.84 27.97 19.37
C ARG A 72 3.41 27.02 20.43
N ILE A 73 3.58 25.76 20.05
CA ILE A 73 4.11 24.71 20.91
C ILE A 73 5.61 24.96 21.11
N PRO A 74 6.12 25.10 22.35
CA PRO A 74 7.54 25.30 22.61
C PRO A 74 8.37 24.03 22.30
N THR A 75 9.64 24.21 21.91
CA THR A 75 10.56 23.11 21.59
C THR A 75 10.75 22.11 22.74
N GLY A 76 10.74 22.60 23.99
CA GLY A 76 10.79 21.75 25.19
C GLY A 76 9.60 20.79 25.26
N ILE A 77 8.39 21.30 25.02
CA ILE A 77 7.15 20.50 25.01
C ILE A 77 7.16 19.52 23.84
N MET A 78 7.62 19.92 22.65
CA MET A 78 7.76 19.00 21.51
C MET A 78 8.66 17.82 21.83
N LYS A 79 9.82 18.08 22.49
CA LYS A 79 10.78 17.05 22.88
C LYS A 79 10.20 16.10 23.91
N GLU A 80 9.48 16.64 24.90
CA GLU A 80 8.79 15.85 25.92
C GLU A 80 7.76 14.91 25.29
N VAL A 81 6.81 15.45 24.50
CA VAL A 81 5.76 14.67 23.84
C VAL A 81 6.35 13.61 22.91
N LYS A 82 7.41 13.96 22.16
CA LYS A 82 8.12 13.01 21.29
C LYS A 82 8.68 11.83 22.10
N ASN A 83 9.34 12.10 23.22
CA ASN A 83 9.91 11.05 24.07
C ASN A 83 8.84 10.14 24.66
N GLU A 84 7.71 10.70 25.08
CA GLU A 84 6.56 9.92 25.55
C GLU A 84 6.03 8.97 24.46
N ILE A 85 5.80 9.49 23.25
CA ILE A 85 5.30 8.70 22.12
C ILE A 85 6.30 7.59 21.74
N VAL A 86 7.59 7.90 21.69
CA VAL A 86 8.63 6.90 21.39
C VAL A 86 8.60 5.77 22.43
N LYS A 87 8.52 6.11 23.72
CA LYS A 87 8.46 5.15 24.83
C LYS A 87 7.17 4.31 24.81
N GLU A 88 6.06 4.89 24.38
CA GLU A 88 4.78 4.21 24.27
C GLU A 88 4.80 3.19 23.12
N LEU A 89 5.23 3.62 21.93
CA LEU A 89 5.21 2.81 20.71
C LEU A 89 6.28 1.72 20.67
N SER A 90 7.43 1.91 21.33
CA SER A 90 8.50 0.91 21.37
C SER A 90 8.09 -0.40 22.05
N LYS A 91 7.02 -0.39 22.85
CA LYS A 91 6.48 -1.59 23.51
C LYS A 91 5.66 -2.47 22.58
N HIS A 92 5.22 -1.95 21.44
CA HIS A 92 4.38 -2.69 20.50
C HIS A 92 5.22 -3.58 19.59
N LYS A 93 5.07 -4.91 19.74
CA LYS A 93 5.73 -5.93 18.91
C LYS A 93 4.84 -6.46 17.77
N ARG A 94 3.91 -5.65 17.26
CA ARG A 94 2.98 -6.05 16.20
C ARG A 94 3.72 -6.30 14.89
N LEU A 95 3.30 -7.29 14.11
CA LEU A 95 3.81 -7.54 12.77
C LEU A 95 3.18 -6.56 11.77
N PHE A 96 4.04 -5.84 11.05
CA PHE A 96 3.68 -5.00 9.93
C PHE A 96 3.88 -5.73 8.62
N VAL A 97 2.82 -5.79 7.82
CA VAL A 97 2.81 -6.44 6.51
C VAL A 97 2.19 -5.53 5.46
N THR A 98 2.54 -5.77 4.20
CA THR A 98 1.88 -5.09 3.08
C THR A 98 0.60 -5.80 2.65
N PRO A 99 -0.40 -5.08 2.09
CA PRO A 99 -1.56 -5.72 1.47
C PRO A 99 -1.18 -6.77 0.41
N LEU A 100 -0.12 -6.50 -0.36
CA LEU A 100 0.44 -7.46 -1.32
C LEU A 100 1.00 -8.72 -0.63
N GLU A 101 1.64 -8.60 0.53
CA GLU A 101 2.11 -9.76 1.30
C GLU A 101 0.92 -10.63 1.76
N VAL A 102 -0.19 -10.03 2.20
CA VAL A 102 -1.41 -10.78 2.54
C VAL A 102 -2.02 -11.47 1.30
N ALA A 103 -2.08 -10.77 0.16
CA ALA A 103 -2.54 -11.35 -1.10
C ALA A 103 -1.64 -12.51 -1.59
N LYS A 104 -0.32 -12.38 -1.46
CA LYS A 104 0.65 -13.45 -1.74
C LYS A 104 0.50 -14.62 -0.78
N PHE A 105 0.23 -14.37 0.49
CA PHE A 105 -0.05 -15.41 1.48
C PHE A 105 -1.27 -16.23 1.07
N TYR A 106 -2.35 -15.57 0.67
CA TYR A 106 -3.53 -16.25 0.10
C TYR A 106 -3.16 -17.15 -1.08
N GLN A 107 -2.33 -16.65 -2.01
CA GLN A 107 -1.89 -17.45 -3.16
C GLN A 107 -1.08 -18.68 -2.74
N CYS A 108 -0.09 -18.51 -1.87
CA CYS A 108 0.74 -19.60 -1.36
C CYS A 108 1.49 -19.18 -0.08
N PRO A 109 1.09 -19.69 1.10
CA PRO A 109 1.76 -19.40 2.37
C PRO A 109 3.25 -19.74 2.35
N ARG A 110 3.61 -20.90 1.79
CA ARG A 110 5.02 -21.33 1.67
C ARG A 110 5.84 -20.39 0.80
N ARG A 111 5.28 -19.93 -0.33
CA ARG A 111 6.00 -19.00 -1.22
C ARG A 111 6.39 -17.74 -0.46
N LEU A 112 5.43 -17.12 0.23
CA LEU A 112 5.69 -15.93 1.01
C LEU A 112 6.72 -16.20 2.13
N TYR A 113 6.59 -17.32 2.82
CA TYR A 113 7.54 -17.71 3.87
C TYR A 113 8.97 -17.83 3.36
N LEU A 114 9.19 -18.50 2.22
CA LEU A 114 10.52 -18.64 1.61
C LEU A 114 11.07 -17.31 1.10
N GLU A 115 10.20 -16.44 0.56
CA GLU A 115 10.58 -15.08 0.13
C GLU A 115 11.03 -14.20 1.31
N LYS A 116 10.32 -14.25 2.44
CA LYS A 116 10.45 -13.25 3.50
C LYS A 116 11.22 -13.70 4.73
N VAL A 117 11.22 -15.00 5.02
CA VAL A 117 11.86 -15.56 6.22
C VAL A 117 13.18 -16.24 5.85
N VAL A 118 13.19 -17.02 4.77
CA VAL A 118 14.40 -17.72 4.30
C VAL A 118 15.25 -16.86 3.36
N MET A 119 14.72 -15.70 2.94
CA MET A 119 15.39 -14.76 2.02
C MET A 119 15.90 -15.42 0.74
N SER A 120 15.10 -16.34 0.17
CA SER A 120 15.43 -16.94 -1.13
C SER A 120 15.50 -15.86 -2.21
N LYS A 121 16.64 -15.79 -2.93
CA LYS A 121 16.90 -14.72 -3.91
C LYS A 121 15.78 -14.63 -4.95
N GLN A 122 15.29 -13.41 -5.17
CA GLN A 122 14.45 -13.06 -6.29
C GLN A 122 15.32 -12.68 -7.47
N PHE A 123 15.24 -13.45 -8.55
CA PHE A 123 15.78 -13.05 -9.84
C PHE A 123 14.67 -12.33 -10.61
N LYS A 124 14.80 -11.01 -10.80
CA LYS A 124 14.01 -10.31 -11.82
C LYS A 124 14.49 -10.80 -13.18
N ARG A 125 13.58 -11.06 -14.11
CA ARG A 125 13.95 -11.35 -15.49
C ARG A 125 14.59 -10.11 -16.12
N GLU A 126 15.53 -10.30 -17.03
CA GLU A 126 16.21 -9.21 -17.74
C GLU A 126 15.22 -8.37 -18.56
N ARG A 127 14.18 -9.00 -19.14
CA ARG A 127 13.14 -8.36 -19.96
C ARG A 127 11.73 -8.88 -19.66
N GLY A 128 10.71 -8.05 -19.92
CA GLY A 128 9.30 -8.45 -20.05
C GLY A 128 8.34 -7.89 -19.00
N LYS A 129 7.24 -8.62 -18.74
CA LYS A 129 6.05 -8.14 -18.00
C LYS A 129 6.27 -7.41 -16.67
N VAL A 130 7.36 -7.70 -15.95
CA VAL A 130 7.68 -6.97 -14.71
C VAL A 130 8.04 -5.53 -15.05
N TRP A 131 8.93 -5.32 -16.02
CA TRP A 131 9.35 -4.00 -16.49
C TRP A 131 8.21 -3.25 -17.18
N ASP A 132 7.36 -3.93 -17.93
CA ASP A 132 6.15 -3.31 -18.50
C ASP A 132 5.22 -2.75 -17.40
N GLY A 133 5.10 -3.46 -16.27
CA GLY A 133 4.37 -2.96 -15.12
C GLY A 133 5.02 -1.71 -14.54
N GLU A 134 6.34 -1.74 -14.33
CA GLU A 134 7.12 -0.61 -13.81
C GLU A 134 7.01 0.63 -14.73
N VAL A 135 7.00 0.45 -16.05
CA VAL A 135 6.75 1.51 -17.04
C VAL A 135 5.39 2.16 -16.80
N VAL A 136 4.32 1.36 -16.67
CA VAL A 136 2.96 1.88 -16.48
C VAL A 136 2.81 2.61 -15.14
N HIS A 137 3.35 2.05 -14.05
CA HIS A 137 3.31 2.72 -12.74
C HIS A 137 4.11 4.02 -12.74
N LEU A 138 5.31 4.03 -13.35
CA LEU A 138 6.12 5.25 -13.46
C LEU A 138 5.43 6.32 -14.30
N ALA A 139 4.86 5.94 -15.45
CA ALA A 139 4.12 6.86 -16.31
C ALA A 139 2.95 7.50 -15.56
N THR A 140 2.22 6.68 -14.80
CA THR A 140 1.12 7.14 -13.96
C THR A 140 1.61 8.14 -12.92
N ASN A 141 2.65 7.80 -12.16
CA ASN A 141 3.19 8.68 -11.13
C ASN A 141 3.62 10.04 -11.72
N MET A 142 4.40 10.01 -12.81
CA MET A 142 4.84 11.21 -13.50
C MET A 142 3.65 12.05 -13.99
N PHE A 143 2.61 11.40 -14.50
CA PHE A 143 1.42 12.07 -15.00
C PHE A 143 0.67 12.76 -13.87
N ILE A 144 0.32 12.03 -12.81
CA ILE A 144 -0.43 12.57 -11.66
C ILE A 144 0.34 13.70 -10.97
N SER A 145 1.66 13.56 -10.81
CA SER A 145 2.52 14.55 -10.15
C SER A 145 2.67 15.88 -10.92
N ASN A 146 2.35 15.88 -12.22
CA ASN A 146 2.53 17.04 -13.11
C ASN A 146 1.23 17.54 -13.76
N ILE A 147 0.10 16.84 -13.59
CA ILE A 147 -1.17 17.17 -14.25
C ILE A 147 -1.73 18.57 -13.91
N ILE A 148 -1.31 19.13 -12.78
CA ILE A 148 -1.69 20.49 -12.34
C ILE A 148 -0.67 21.54 -12.82
N LYS A 149 0.56 21.11 -13.15
CA LYS A 149 1.70 22.00 -13.45
C LYS A 149 1.92 22.21 -14.95
N GLU A 150 1.50 21.26 -15.77
CA GLU A 150 1.75 21.26 -17.21
C GLU A 150 0.48 20.95 -18.01
N PRO A 151 0.38 21.43 -19.27
CA PRO A 151 -0.71 21.06 -20.18
C PRO A 151 -0.80 19.54 -20.37
N VAL A 152 -2.02 19.01 -20.27
CA VAL A 152 -2.27 17.56 -20.27
C VAL A 152 -1.88 16.92 -21.61
N GLU A 153 -2.12 17.62 -22.72
CA GLU A 153 -1.77 17.19 -24.07
C GLU A 153 -0.27 16.95 -24.22
N LYS A 154 0.55 17.81 -23.61
CA LYS A 154 2.00 17.67 -23.58
C LYS A 154 2.42 16.46 -22.75
N LEU A 155 1.86 16.30 -21.55
CA LEU A 155 2.17 15.18 -20.66
C LEU A 155 1.85 13.81 -21.31
N ILE A 156 0.74 13.71 -22.03
CA ILE A 156 0.31 12.49 -22.74
C ILE A 156 1.30 12.10 -23.84
N VAL A 157 2.04 13.06 -24.42
CA VAL A 157 3.03 12.81 -25.49
C VAL A 157 4.43 12.58 -24.92
N ASP A 158 4.84 13.38 -23.93
CA ASP A 158 6.22 13.39 -23.45
C ASP A 158 6.52 12.27 -22.45
N ILE A 159 5.58 11.96 -21.54
CA ILE A 159 5.81 10.95 -20.51
C ILE A 159 6.07 9.56 -21.12
N PRO A 160 5.28 9.07 -22.10
CA PRO A 160 5.56 7.78 -22.74
C PRO A 160 7.00 7.68 -23.27
N LYS A 161 7.51 8.71 -23.95
CA LYS A 161 8.89 8.75 -24.46
C LYS A 161 9.89 8.59 -23.32
N ILE A 162 9.73 9.38 -22.26
CA ILE A 162 10.66 9.39 -21.12
C ILE A 162 10.69 8.03 -20.42
N VAL A 163 9.53 7.41 -20.19
CA VAL A 163 9.49 6.13 -19.47
C VAL A 163 9.96 4.96 -20.32
N ILE A 164 9.67 4.95 -21.62
CA ILE A 164 10.14 3.89 -22.53
C ILE A 164 11.66 3.95 -22.64
N GLU A 165 12.23 5.14 -22.82
CA GLU A 165 13.68 5.35 -22.86
C GLU A 165 14.36 4.88 -21.56
N LYS A 166 13.80 5.23 -20.39
CA LYS A 166 14.36 4.78 -19.09
C LYS A 166 14.42 3.26 -18.95
N TYR A 167 13.49 2.53 -19.56
CA TYR A 167 13.43 1.07 -19.55
C TYR A 167 13.80 0.46 -20.91
N HIS A 168 14.62 1.17 -21.69
CA HIS A 168 15.13 0.69 -22.98
C HIS A 168 15.66 -0.76 -22.86
N GLU A 169 15.35 -1.58 -23.86
CA GLU A 169 15.61 -3.03 -23.92
C GLU A 169 14.95 -3.92 -22.84
N LYS A 170 14.43 -3.36 -21.75
CA LYS A 170 13.80 -4.11 -20.64
C LYS A 170 12.29 -4.26 -20.80
N THR A 171 11.64 -3.26 -21.41
CA THR A 171 10.20 -3.28 -21.69
C THR A 171 9.88 -3.88 -23.07
N THR A 172 8.63 -4.32 -23.22
CA THR A 172 8.00 -4.72 -24.47
C THR A 172 6.84 -3.80 -24.86
N LEU A 173 6.60 -2.74 -24.08
CA LEU A 173 5.63 -1.72 -24.40
C LEU A 173 6.24 -0.68 -25.34
N ASP A 174 5.39 -0.11 -26.18
CA ASP A 174 5.69 1.07 -26.99
C ASP A 174 5.05 2.32 -26.36
N GLU A 175 5.39 3.50 -26.87
CA GLU A 175 4.88 4.78 -26.37
C GLU A 175 3.36 4.92 -26.52
N LYS A 176 2.81 4.49 -27.66
CA LYS A 176 1.41 4.72 -28.02
C LYS A 176 0.41 4.13 -27.00
N PRO A 177 0.50 2.84 -26.61
CA PRO A 177 -0.37 2.29 -25.57
C PRO A 177 -0.29 3.01 -24.22
N VAL A 178 0.90 3.51 -23.85
CA VAL A 178 1.09 4.27 -22.61
C VAL A 178 0.40 5.63 -22.71
N GLY A 179 0.58 6.35 -23.83
CA GLY A 179 -0.09 7.64 -24.06
C GLY A 179 -1.61 7.53 -24.10
N GLU A 180 -2.14 6.49 -24.77
CA GLU A 180 -3.58 6.19 -24.78
C GLU A 180 -4.10 5.94 -23.36
N PHE A 181 -3.38 5.13 -22.57
CA PHE A 181 -3.73 4.90 -21.17
C PHE A 181 -3.77 6.18 -20.33
N LEU A 182 -2.76 7.06 -20.45
CA LEU A 182 -2.75 8.33 -19.71
C LEU A 182 -3.92 9.25 -20.11
N ARG A 183 -4.28 9.28 -21.40
CA ARG A 183 -5.46 9.99 -21.88
C ARG A 183 -6.74 9.48 -21.23
N ASN A 184 -6.91 8.16 -21.14
CA ASN A 184 -8.08 7.55 -20.54
C ASN A 184 -8.13 7.76 -19.01
N LEU A 185 -6.97 7.70 -18.35
CA LEU A 185 -6.83 8.05 -16.94
C LEU A 185 -7.26 9.50 -16.67
N TYR A 186 -6.87 10.44 -17.54
CA TYR A 186 -7.33 11.82 -17.44
C TYR A 186 -8.83 11.97 -17.59
N GLN A 187 -9.43 11.31 -18.59
CA GLN A 187 -10.88 11.31 -18.77
C GLN A 187 -11.60 10.78 -17.53
N LEU A 188 -11.09 9.70 -16.93
CA LEU A 188 -11.60 9.16 -15.67
C LEU A 188 -11.54 10.22 -14.55
N ILE A 189 -10.39 10.88 -14.38
CA ILE A 189 -10.20 11.91 -13.36
C ILE A 189 -11.25 13.02 -13.48
N ARG A 190 -11.51 13.49 -14.71
CA ARG A 190 -12.53 14.52 -14.96
C ARG A 190 -13.94 14.01 -14.71
N ASN A 191 -14.28 12.84 -15.25
CA ASN A 191 -15.63 12.29 -15.19
C ASN A 191 -16.05 11.95 -13.75
N GLU A 192 -15.12 11.51 -12.91
CA GLU A 192 -15.37 11.23 -11.50
C GLU A 192 -15.28 12.46 -10.59
N GLY A 193 -14.88 13.61 -11.14
CA GLY A 193 -14.77 14.86 -10.38
C GLY A 193 -13.71 14.82 -9.28
N PHE A 194 -12.60 14.10 -9.48
CA PHE A 194 -11.52 14.08 -8.50
C PHE A 194 -10.88 15.46 -8.36
N LYS A 195 -10.72 15.92 -7.12
CA LYS A 195 -10.18 17.23 -6.75
C LYS A 195 -8.75 17.16 -6.23
N LEU A 196 -8.41 16.08 -5.54
CA LEU A 196 -7.05 15.83 -5.06
C LEU A 196 -6.61 14.44 -5.52
N LEU A 197 -5.34 14.34 -5.89
CA LEU A 197 -4.70 13.11 -6.31
C LEU A 197 -3.34 13.02 -5.63
N PHE A 198 -3.08 11.90 -4.98
CA PHE A 198 -1.78 11.58 -4.42
C PHE A 198 -1.26 10.31 -5.07
N THR A 199 0.04 10.25 -5.33
CA THR A 199 0.74 9.07 -5.83
C THR A 199 2.03 8.87 -5.04
N GLU A 200 2.54 7.64 -5.03
CA GLU A 200 3.75 7.24 -4.29
C GLU A 200 3.72 7.58 -2.78
N LYS A 201 2.53 7.62 -2.18
CA LYS A 201 2.39 7.86 -0.75
C LYS A 201 2.33 6.55 0.03
N THR A 202 3.36 6.28 0.81
CA THR A 202 3.34 5.18 1.76
C THR A 202 2.48 5.54 2.96
N LEU A 203 1.46 4.73 3.20
CA LEU A 203 0.59 4.77 4.37
C LEU A 203 0.96 3.67 5.35
N GLU A 204 0.79 3.96 6.63
CA GLU A 204 1.00 3.03 7.73
C GLU A 204 -0.15 3.12 8.74
N SER A 205 -0.71 1.95 9.05
CA SER A 205 -1.68 1.77 10.12
C SER A 205 -1.04 1.05 11.30
N LEU A 206 -0.87 1.76 12.42
CA LEU A 206 -0.35 1.18 13.65
C LEU A 206 -1.38 0.20 14.25
N ARG A 207 -2.67 0.55 14.14
CA ARG A 207 -3.80 -0.25 14.61
C ARG A 207 -3.89 -1.60 13.91
N ASN A 208 -3.74 -1.63 12.60
CA ASN A 208 -3.87 -2.87 11.84
C ASN A 208 -2.53 -3.54 11.59
N GLY A 209 -1.38 -2.89 11.84
CA GLY A 209 -0.07 -3.46 11.48
C GLY A 209 0.04 -3.62 9.97
N LEU A 210 -0.35 -2.57 9.22
CA LEU A 210 -0.30 -2.53 7.78
C LEU A 210 0.61 -1.41 7.32
N VAL A 211 1.32 -1.64 6.23
CA VAL A 211 2.10 -0.62 5.53
C VAL A 211 1.98 -0.84 4.04
N GLY A 212 1.74 0.20 3.24
CA GLY A 212 1.57 0.04 1.81
C GLY A 212 1.55 1.36 1.07
N THR A 213 1.75 1.30 -0.24
CA THR A 213 1.73 2.47 -1.12
C THR A 213 0.68 2.20 -2.19
N PRO A 214 -0.56 2.70 -2.03
CA PRO A 214 -1.54 2.69 -3.11
C PRO A 214 -0.97 3.45 -4.32
N ASP A 215 -1.27 3.02 -5.55
CA ASP A 215 -0.75 3.68 -6.77
C ASP A 215 -1.24 5.14 -6.85
N ILE A 216 -2.54 5.33 -6.65
CA ILE A 216 -3.18 6.64 -6.55
C ILE A 216 -4.18 6.62 -5.39
N ILE A 217 -4.21 7.72 -4.63
CA ILE A 217 -5.30 8.05 -3.72
C ILE A 217 -6.00 9.28 -4.27
N ALA A 218 -7.25 9.13 -4.67
CA ALA A 218 -8.08 10.21 -5.18
C ALA A 218 -9.07 10.69 -4.12
N ARG A 219 -9.40 11.98 -4.13
CA ARG A 219 -10.48 12.56 -3.31
C ARG A 219 -11.48 13.27 -4.20
N LYS A 220 -12.77 12.94 -4.06
CA LYS A 220 -13.88 13.62 -4.75
C LYS A 220 -14.22 14.95 -4.08
N SER A 221 -14.98 15.80 -4.78
CA SER A 221 -15.54 17.04 -4.21
C SER A 221 -16.45 16.79 -3.00
N SER A 222 -17.09 15.61 -2.93
CA SER A 222 -17.88 15.16 -1.78
C SER A 222 -17.05 14.86 -0.52
N GLY A 223 -15.71 14.82 -0.64
CA GLY A 223 -14.80 14.44 0.44
C GLY A 223 -14.48 12.94 0.49
N GLU A 224 -15.12 12.12 -0.35
CA GLU A 224 -14.85 10.68 -0.43
C GLU A 224 -13.45 10.39 -0.96
N TYR A 225 -12.71 9.51 -0.28
CA TYR A 225 -11.41 9.02 -0.71
C TYR A 225 -11.54 7.67 -1.42
N ILE A 226 -10.83 7.52 -2.53
CA ILE A 226 -10.88 6.34 -3.40
C ILE A 226 -9.45 5.90 -3.70
N PRO A 227 -9.02 4.71 -3.24
CA PRO A 227 -7.80 4.10 -3.71
C PRO A 227 -7.99 3.60 -5.14
N ILE A 228 -6.98 3.83 -5.99
CA ILE A 228 -6.94 3.37 -7.37
C ILE A 228 -5.66 2.55 -7.55
N ASP A 229 -5.81 1.32 -8.05
CA ASP A 229 -4.72 0.37 -8.34
C ASP A 229 -4.68 0.06 -9.83
N ILE A 230 -3.48 0.06 -10.39
CA ILE A 230 -3.25 -0.13 -11.81
C ILE A 230 -2.62 -1.49 -12.04
N LYS A 231 -3.26 -2.31 -12.87
CA LYS A 231 -2.79 -3.63 -13.21
C LYS A 231 -2.40 -3.67 -14.69
N LEU A 232 -1.18 -4.10 -14.96
CA LEU A 232 -0.71 -4.34 -16.33
C LEU A 232 -1.62 -5.31 -17.11
N GLY A 233 -2.16 -6.34 -16.45
CA GLY A 233 -2.87 -7.44 -17.11
C GLY A 233 -4.20 -7.05 -17.78
N ARG A 234 -4.82 -8.04 -18.43
CA ARG A 234 -6.17 -7.93 -19.01
C ARG A 234 -7.27 -8.22 -17.99
N PHE A 235 -8.37 -7.49 -18.05
CA PHE A 235 -9.62 -7.86 -17.38
C PHE A 235 -10.46 -8.77 -18.29
N VAL A 236 -11.07 -9.81 -17.71
CA VAL A 236 -11.99 -10.70 -18.42
C VAL A 236 -13.26 -10.80 -17.58
N LYS A 237 -14.36 -10.18 -18.05
CA LYS A 237 -15.60 -10.03 -17.27
C LYS A 237 -16.14 -11.35 -16.73
N SER A 238 -16.12 -12.42 -17.54
CA SER A 238 -16.58 -13.76 -17.14
C SER A 238 -15.79 -14.40 -16.00
N ARG A 239 -14.56 -13.93 -15.72
CA ARG A 239 -13.71 -14.42 -14.64
C ARG A 239 -13.73 -13.52 -13.40
N GLY A 240 -14.31 -12.33 -13.52
CA GLY A 240 -14.31 -11.32 -12.47
C GLY A 240 -12.90 -10.84 -12.06
N VAL A 241 -12.84 -10.13 -10.93
CA VAL A 241 -11.59 -9.68 -10.33
C VAL A 241 -10.90 -10.86 -9.63
N LYS A 242 -9.60 -11.03 -9.89
CA LYS A 242 -8.80 -12.05 -9.21
C LYS A 242 -8.80 -11.80 -7.70
N LYS A 243 -8.96 -12.86 -6.91
CA LYS A 243 -9.05 -12.76 -5.45
C LYS A 243 -7.82 -12.11 -4.82
N GLU A 244 -6.62 -12.40 -5.33
CA GLU A 244 -5.39 -11.75 -4.89
C GLU A 244 -5.36 -10.24 -5.16
N HIS A 245 -5.92 -9.77 -6.28
CA HIS A 245 -6.02 -8.34 -6.56
C HIS A 245 -7.04 -7.69 -5.62
N LEU A 246 -8.18 -8.34 -5.43
CA LEU A 246 -9.22 -7.88 -4.49
C LEU A 246 -8.67 -7.75 -3.06
N LEU A 247 -7.97 -8.77 -2.55
CA LEU A 247 -7.39 -8.73 -1.20
C LEU A 247 -6.34 -7.62 -1.06
N GLN A 248 -5.46 -7.44 -2.05
CA GLN A 248 -4.50 -6.34 -2.03
C GLN A 248 -5.22 -4.98 -1.93
N ASN A 249 -6.22 -4.76 -2.79
CA ASN A 249 -6.97 -3.50 -2.87
C ASN A 249 -7.79 -3.22 -1.61
N VAL A 250 -8.38 -4.25 -0.99
CA VAL A 250 -9.08 -4.12 0.30
C VAL A 250 -8.10 -3.68 1.40
N GLY A 251 -6.89 -4.25 1.43
CA GLY A 251 -5.88 -3.83 2.41
C GLY A 251 -5.37 -2.40 2.18
N GLU A 252 -5.28 -1.96 0.93
CA GLU A 252 -4.96 -0.57 0.58
C GLU A 252 -6.09 0.39 0.95
N ALA A 253 -7.35 -0.01 0.78
CA ALA A 253 -8.49 0.76 1.26
C ALA A 253 -8.46 0.94 2.78
N ILE A 254 -8.19 -0.11 3.55
CA ILE A 254 -8.04 -0.02 5.02
C ILE A 254 -6.92 0.99 5.39
N LEU A 255 -5.81 1.02 4.65
CA LEU A 255 -4.75 2.02 4.88
C LEU A 255 -5.24 3.45 4.64
N VAL A 256 -6.02 3.68 3.58
CA VAL A 256 -6.63 4.99 3.28
C VAL A 256 -7.64 5.36 4.36
N GLU A 257 -8.50 4.44 4.79
CA GLU A 257 -9.47 4.66 5.88
C GLU A 257 -8.77 5.04 7.19
N ASP A 258 -7.76 4.26 7.58
CA ASP A 258 -7.00 4.50 8.80
C ASP A 258 -6.26 5.83 8.75
N PHE A 259 -5.71 6.22 7.60
CA PHE A 259 -5.00 7.49 7.47
C PHE A 259 -5.97 8.68 7.54
N PHE A 260 -7.01 8.69 6.71
CA PHE A 260 -7.94 9.82 6.59
C PHE A 260 -9.09 9.83 7.60
N ARG A 261 -9.19 8.78 8.44
CA ARG A 261 -10.25 8.63 9.46
C ARG A 261 -11.65 8.72 8.87
N THR A 262 -11.85 8.05 7.75
CA THR A 262 -13.10 8.05 6.98
C THR A 262 -13.31 6.71 6.33
N ASP A 263 -14.56 6.41 5.95
CA ASP A 263 -14.89 5.16 5.26
C ASP A 263 -14.62 5.28 3.76
N VAL A 264 -13.99 4.25 3.20
CA VAL A 264 -13.83 4.06 1.76
C VAL A 264 -14.98 3.16 1.30
N ARG A 265 -15.83 3.67 0.41
CA ARG A 265 -16.99 2.91 -0.10
C ARG A 265 -16.69 2.14 -1.37
N VAL A 266 -15.75 2.63 -2.17
CA VAL A 266 -15.44 2.05 -3.48
C VAL A 266 -13.94 2.03 -3.75
N ILE A 267 -13.47 0.97 -4.40
CA ILE A 267 -12.08 0.79 -4.84
C ILE A 267 -12.05 0.70 -6.37
N TYR A 268 -11.09 1.37 -7.00
CA TYR A 268 -10.98 1.42 -8.45
C TYR A 268 -9.78 0.59 -8.91
N LEU A 269 -10.01 -0.36 -9.81
CA LEU A 269 -8.95 -1.14 -10.45
C LEU A 269 -8.94 -0.82 -11.94
N ILE A 270 -7.80 -0.37 -12.45
CA ILE A 270 -7.62 -0.07 -13.87
C ILE A 270 -6.73 -1.14 -14.50
N TYR A 271 -7.26 -1.87 -15.47
CA TYR A 271 -6.52 -2.87 -16.23
C TYR A 271 -5.96 -2.26 -17.51
N PHE A 272 -4.65 -2.02 -17.55
CA PHE A 272 -3.94 -1.33 -18.62
C PHE A 272 -4.19 -1.98 -19.99
N GLN A 273 -3.95 -3.29 -20.13
CA GLN A 273 -4.05 -3.98 -21.43
C GLN A 273 -5.45 -4.02 -22.04
N THR A 274 -6.51 -3.79 -21.26
CA THR A 274 -7.88 -3.71 -21.77
C THR A 274 -8.50 -2.33 -21.56
N ASN A 275 -7.72 -1.38 -21.06
CA ASN A 275 -8.17 -0.04 -20.64
C ASN A 275 -9.49 -0.08 -19.85
N THR A 276 -9.64 -1.07 -18.97
CA THR A 276 -10.92 -1.34 -18.29
C THR A 276 -10.86 -0.85 -16.86
N LEU A 277 -11.81 0.01 -16.48
CA LEU A 277 -12.08 0.36 -15.10
C LEU A 277 -13.04 -0.66 -14.48
N VAL A 278 -12.67 -1.20 -13.31
CA VAL A 278 -13.54 -2.00 -12.47
C VAL A 278 -13.72 -1.27 -11.15
N LYS A 279 -14.98 -0.95 -10.81
CA LYS A 279 -15.37 -0.40 -9.51
C LYS A 279 -15.79 -1.55 -8.60
N ILE A 280 -15.26 -1.57 -7.38
CA ILE A 280 -15.55 -2.61 -6.38
C ILE A 280 -16.16 -1.93 -5.17
N ASP A 281 -17.41 -2.26 -4.85
CA ASP A 281 -18.06 -1.81 -3.62
C ASP A 281 -17.40 -2.49 -2.42
N LEU A 282 -16.84 -1.68 -1.53
CA LEU A 282 -16.19 -2.15 -0.32
C LEU A 282 -17.24 -2.32 0.78
N ASN A 283 -17.23 -3.48 1.42
CA ASN A 283 -18.08 -3.79 2.55
C ASN A 283 -17.29 -4.45 3.68
N GLU A 284 -17.90 -4.55 4.85
CA GLU A 284 -17.24 -5.08 6.04
C GLU A 284 -16.83 -6.55 5.89
N SER A 285 -17.59 -7.35 5.12
CA SER A 285 -17.24 -8.76 4.87
C SER A 285 -15.89 -8.91 4.18
N LEU A 286 -15.63 -8.07 3.17
CA LEU A 286 -14.34 -8.03 2.46
C LEU A 286 -13.19 -7.63 3.40
N LYS A 287 -13.40 -6.61 4.25
CA LYS A 287 -12.40 -6.16 5.24
C LYS A 287 -12.09 -7.28 6.24
N GLN A 288 -13.11 -7.94 6.77
CA GLN A 288 -12.96 -9.05 7.72
C GLN A 288 -12.24 -10.24 7.10
N GLU A 289 -12.50 -10.54 5.83
CA GLU A 289 -11.78 -11.59 5.11
C GLU A 289 -10.29 -11.26 4.95
N PHE A 290 -9.96 -10.02 4.56
CA PHE A 290 -8.57 -9.58 4.50
C PHE A 290 -7.87 -9.69 5.87
N LEU A 291 -8.52 -9.21 6.93
CA LEU A 291 -7.99 -9.28 8.30
C LEU A 291 -7.86 -10.72 8.81
N ARG A 292 -8.71 -11.65 8.35
CA ARG A 292 -8.54 -13.08 8.61
C ARG A 292 -7.25 -13.61 7.98
N TYR A 293 -7.01 -13.36 6.69
CA TYR A 293 -5.77 -13.78 6.04
C TYR A 293 -4.52 -13.15 6.65
N LYS A 294 -4.61 -11.89 7.07
CA LYS A 294 -3.53 -11.23 7.83
C LYS A 294 -3.21 -11.96 9.13
N ARG A 295 -4.23 -12.30 9.94
CA ARG A 295 -4.04 -13.06 11.19
C ARG A 295 -3.47 -14.45 10.95
N GLU A 296 -3.86 -15.11 9.87
CA GLU A 296 -3.29 -16.40 9.47
C GLU A 296 -1.81 -16.27 9.07
N LEU A 297 -1.45 -15.22 8.33
CA LEU A 297 -0.07 -14.89 7.99
C LEU A 297 0.76 -14.68 9.27
N GLU A 298 0.28 -13.87 10.21
CA GLU A 298 0.95 -13.61 11.50
C GLU A 298 1.22 -14.89 12.28
N ARG A 299 0.22 -15.78 12.38
CA ARG A 299 0.39 -17.09 13.02
C ARG A 299 1.38 -17.96 12.26
N SER A 300 1.37 -17.90 10.93
CA SER A 300 2.24 -18.71 10.10
C SER A 300 3.71 -18.33 10.25
N VAL A 301 4.03 -17.05 10.41
CA VAL A 301 5.43 -16.60 10.53
C VAL A 301 5.98 -16.72 11.96
N THR A 302 5.11 -16.77 12.96
CA THR A 302 5.51 -16.91 14.37
C THR A 302 5.71 -18.36 14.81
N ARG A 303 5.18 -19.34 14.07
CA ARG A 303 5.23 -20.77 14.43
C ARG A 303 6.58 -21.46 14.14
N ASN A 304 7.58 -20.79 13.55
CA ASN A 304 8.87 -21.40 13.14
C ASN A 304 8.73 -22.70 12.32
N VAL A 305 7.61 -22.89 11.63
CA VAL A 305 7.32 -24.08 10.80
C VAL A 305 7.08 -23.63 9.37
N ILE A 306 7.75 -24.28 8.42
CA ILE A 306 7.57 -24.04 6.99
C ILE A 306 6.13 -24.39 6.59
N PRO A 307 5.34 -23.44 6.06
CA PRO A 307 3.94 -23.67 5.73
C PRO A 307 3.72 -24.69 4.60
N SER A 308 2.46 -25.10 4.42
CA SER A 308 2.05 -25.93 3.28
C SER A 308 2.08 -25.15 1.95
N LYS A 309 2.14 -25.88 0.83
CA LYS A 309 2.03 -25.31 -0.53
C LYS A 309 0.65 -24.66 -0.72
N SER A 310 0.50 -23.93 -1.84
CA SER A 310 -0.78 -23.38 -2.26
C SER A 310 -1.88 -24.44 -2.28
N LYS A 311 -3.05 -24.08 -1.74
CA LYS A 311 -4.28 -24.89 -1.79
C LYS A 311 -5.24 -24.41 -2.88
N LEU A 312 -4.82 -23.49 -3.75
CA LEU A 312 -5.68 -22.97 -4.81
C LEU A 312 -5.94 -24.04 -5.88
N PRO A 313 -7.14 -24.05 -6.50
CA PRO A 313 -7.41 -24.89 -7.65
C PRO A 313 -6.37 -24.64 -8.76
N ASN A 314 -5.84 -25.71 -9.35
CA ASN A 314 -4.78 -25.64 -10.36
C ASN A 314 -3.53 -24.85 -9.91
N ALA A 315 -3.16 -24.96 -8.62
CA ALA A 315 -1.99 -24.29 -8.03
C ALA A 315 -0.70 -24.48 -8.85
N ILE A 316 -0.51 -25.65 -9.47
CA ILE A 316 0.66 -25.92 -10.31
C ILE A 316 0.77 -24.88 -11.43
N ASN A 317 -0.32 -24.67 -12.17
CA ASN A 317 -0.37 -23.75 -13.30
C ASN A 317 -0.49 -22.29 -12.87
N ARG A 318 -1.30 -22.01 -11.84
CA ARG A 318 -1.57 -20.63 -11.37
C ARG A 318 -0.43 -20.03 -10.57
N VAL A 319 0.30 -20.85 -9.81
CA VAL A 319 1.27 -20.38 -8.82
C VAL A 319 2.64 -20.99 -9.07
N CYS A 320 2.76 -22.33 -9.12
CA CYS A 320 4.06 -22.99 -9.05
C CYS A 320 4.92 -22.80 -10.31
N LYS A 321 4.34 -22.86 -11.52
CA LYS A 321 5.09 -22.76 -12.78
C LYS A 321 5.92 -21.48 -12.91
N GLY A 322 5.42 -20.36 -12.36
CA GLY A 322 6.12 -19.06 -12.36
C GLY A 322 6.72 -18.68 -11.00
N CYS A 323 6.78 -19.60 -10.04
CA CYS A 323 7.24 -19.32 -8.69
C CYS A 323 8.77 -19.31 -8.64
N HIS A 324 9.40 -18.17 -8.37
CA HIS A 324 10.86 -18.06 -8.31
C HIS A 324 11.48 -18.82 -7.13
N VAL A 325 10.73 -19.09 -6.05
CA VAL A 325 11.19 -19.92 -4.93
C VAL A 325 10.92 -21.43 -5.16
N ARG A 326 10.54 -21.83 -6.37
CA ARG A 326 10.26 -23.24 -6.69
C ARG A 326 11.44 -24.18 -6.40
N PRO A 327 12.71 -23.86 -6.75
CA PRO A 327 13.83 -24.75 -6.45
C PRO A 327 13.98 -25.03 -4.94
N ALA A 328 13.89 -23.99 -4.11
CA ALA A 328 13.91 -24.14 -2.65
C ALA A 328 12.72 -24.97 -2.15
N CYS A 329 11.53 -24.75 -2.71
CA CYS A 329 10.35 -25.52 -2.38
C CYS A 329 10.48 -27.01 -2.76
N GLU A 330 11.10 -27.34 -3.88
CA GLU A 330 11.34 -28.72 -4.32
C GLU A 330 12.39 -29.42 -3.44
N ASN A 331 13.47 -28.73 -3.08
CA ASN A 331 14.48 -29.25 -2.15
C ASN A 331 13.88 -29.62 -0.79
N ILE A 332 12.99 -28.79 -0.25
CA ILE A 332 12.27 -29.08 1.01
C ILE A 332 11.47 -30.38 0.90
N GLU A 333 10.85 -30.63 -0.25
CA GLU A 333 10.02 -31.82 -0.45
C GLU A 333 10.88 -33.07 -0.63
N LEU A 334 12.01 -32.95 -1.35
CA LEU A 334 13.01 -34.01 -1.47
C LEU A 334 13.56 -34.42 -0.09
N LEU A 335 13.94 -33.44 0.74
CA LEU A 335 14.44 -33.70 2.10
C LEU A 335 13.38 -34.36 2.99
N ARG A 336 12.11 -33.95 2.85
CA ARG A 336 10.98 -34.59 3.56
C ARG A 336 10.78 -36.03 3.13
N SER A 337 10.88 -36.34 1.83
CA SER A 337 10.78 -37.72 1.35
C SER A 337 11.94 -38.59 1.86
N LEU A 338 13.18 -38.08 1.83
CA LEU A 338 14.35 -38.83 2.30
C LEU A 338 14.25 -39.18 3.79
N LYS A 339 13.75 -38.26 4.62
CA LYS A 339 13.52 -38.51 6.06
C LYS A 339 12.48 -39.60 6.32
N LEU A 340 11.45 -39.70 5.48
CA LEU A 340 10.45 -40.77 5.58
C LEU A 340 11.05 -42.13 5.20
N PHE A 341 11.87 -42.19 4.14
CA PHE A 341 12.58 -43.41 3.74
C PHE A 341 13.55 -43.90 4.83
N SER A 342 14.29 -43.00 5.49
CA SER A 342 15.20 -43.40 6.57
C SER A 342 14.45 -43.92 7.80
N GLN A 343 13.25 -43.40 8.09
CA GLN A 343 12.44 -43.85 9.23
C GLN A 343 11.74 -45.20 8.97
N GLN A 344 11.49 -45.54 7.69
CA GLN A 344 10.93 -46.83 7.30
C GLN A 344 11.96 -47.98 7.28
N LYS A 345 13.26 -47.68 7.12
CA LYS A 345 14.34 -48.70 7.18
C LYS A 345 14.82 -49.04 8.60
N ILE A 346 14.40 -48.28 9.61
CA ILE A 346 14.76 -48.47 11.03
C ILE A 346 13.63 -49.20 11.80
N LYS A 347 12.49 -49.43 11.14
CA LYS A 347 11.45 -50.36 11.59
C LYS A 347 11.57 -51.64 10.79
#